data_AF-A0A5K7WSZ5-F1
#
_entry.id   AF-A0A5K7WSZ5-F1
#
_cell.length_a   1.000
_cell.length_b   1.000
_cell.length_c   1.000
_cell.angle_alpha   90.00
_cell.angle_beta   90.00
_cell.angle_gamma   90.00
#
_symmetry.space_group_name_H-M   'P 1'
#
loop_
_entity.id
_entity.type
_entity.pdbx_description
1 polymer ?
#
loop_
_entity_poly.entity_id
_entity_poly.type
_entity_poly.pdbx_seq_one_letter_code
_entity_poly.pdbx_strand_id
1 'polypeptide(L)'
;MDAGFIPIIVQTAKDTQTVLALVSSGLGIALINDSAKHIRDDVVYKPLFGTNQHAYQMSFAWKKENRAPIVEGFLHVMQQLYPRIKD
;
A
#
# COMPACT_ATOMS: atom_id res chain seq x y z
N MET A 1 -20.05 1.84 -5.54
CA MET A 1 -19.71 2.35 -6.89
C MET A 1 -19.70 3.86 -6.80
N ASP A 2 -18.66 4.42 -6.19
CA ASP A 2 -18.80 5.72 -5.51
C ASP A 2 -18.39 6.91 -6.39
N ALA A 3 -17.84 6.62 -7.58
CA ALA A 3 -17.35 7.63 -8.53
C ALA A 3 -18.18 7.70 -9.84
N GLY A 4 -19.29 6.95 -9.95
CA GLY A 4 -20.21 7.05 -11.09
C GLY A 4 -19.69 6.49 -12.42
N PHE A 5 -18.57 5.76 -12.44
CA PHE A 5 -18.04 5.07 -13.62
C PHE A 5 -17.55 3.66 -13.27
N ILE A 6 -17.39 2.82 -14.30
CA ILE A 6 -16.81 1.48 -14.19
C ILE A 6 -15.48 1.48 -14.95
N PRO A 7 -14.35 1.15 -14.30
CA PRO A 7 -13.06 1.11 -14.98
C PRO A 7 -13.03 -0.02 -16.02
N ILE A 8 -12.43 0.27 -17.18
CA ILE A 8 -12.12 -0.77 -18.17
C ILE A 8 -10.82 -1.43 -17.76
N ILE A 9 -10.89 -2.72 -17.43
CA ILE A 9 -9.71 -3.49 -17.00
C ILE A 9 -9.03 -4.08 -18.23
N VAL A 10 -7.91 -3.49 -18.64
CA VAL A 10 -7.10 -3.98 -19.78
C VAL A 10 -6.29 -5.23 -19.40
N GLN A 11 -5.71 -5.25 -18.20
CA GLN A 11 -4.87 -6.34 -17.73
C GLN A 11 -4.92 -6.45 -16.20
N THR A 12 -4.88 -7.68 -15.71
CA THR A 12 -4.74 -8.00 -14.29
C THR A 12 -3.39 -8.67 -14.05
N ALA A 13 -2.66 -8.26 -13.02
CA ALA A 13 -1.44 -8.90 -12.57
C ALA A 13 -1.46 -9.09 -11.05
N LYS A 14 -0.71 -10.09 -10.57
CA LYS A 14 -0.73 -10.50 -9.16
C LYS A 14 0.08 -9.57 -8.25
N ASP A 15 1.23 -9.10 -8.73
CA ASP A 15 2.19 -8.37 -7.93
C ASP A 15 2.46 -6.98 -8.50
N THR A 16 2.72 -6.00 -7.63
CA THR A 16 2.93 -4.59 -8.00
C THR A 16 4.09 -4.41 -8.98
N GLN A 17 5.15 -5.22 -8.87
CA GLN A 17 6.30 -5.18 -9.79
C GLN A 17 5.86 -5.45 -11.24
N THR A 18 5.03 -6.47 -11.45
CA THR A 18 4.51 -6.83 -12.76
C THR A 18 3.56 -5.76 -13.29
N VAL A 19 2.68 -5.22 -12.45
CA VAL A 19 1.81 -4.09 -12.83
C VAL A 19 2.64 -2.90 -13.32
N LEU A 20 3.70 -2.55 -12.60
CA LEU A 20 4.57 -1.44 -12.96
C LEU A 20 5.37 -1.70 -14.24
N ALA A 21 5.78 -2.95 -14.50
CA ALA A 21 6.41 -3.34 -15.77
C ALA A 21 5.49 -3.08 -16.97
N LEU A 22 4.22 -3.44 -16.84
CA LEU A 22 3.22 -3.20 -17.89
C LEU A 22 2.95 -1.70 -18.10
N VAL A 23 2.93 -0.90 -17.04
CA VAL A 23 2.81 0.56 -17.16
C VAL A 23 4.02 1.15 -17.87
N SER A 24 5.24 0.72 -17.50
CA SER A 24 6.48 1.20 -18.14
C SER A 24 6.57 0.83 -19.63
N SER A 25 5.96 -0.27 -20.05
CA SER A 25 5.89 -0.67 -21.46
C SER A 25 4.79 0.07 -22.24
N GLY A 26 4.06 0.99 -21.60
CA GLY A 26 3.01 1.78 -22.22
C GLY A 26 1.65 1.10 -22.32
N LEU A 27 1.40 -0.01 -21.59
CA LEU A 27 0.11 -0.71 -21.67
C LEU A 27 -1.06 0.11 -21.08
N GLY A 28 -0.79 1.02 -20.15
CA GLY A 28 -1.81 1.85 -19.52
C GLY A 28 -1.35 2.51 -18.24
N ILE A 29 -2.28 2.66 -17.29
CA ILE A 29 -2.05 3.24 -15.96
C ILE A 29 -2.54 2.28 -14.88
N ALA A 30 -2.04 2.45 -13.66
CA ALA A 30 -2.45 1.66 -12.51
C ALA A 30 -2.57 2.52 -11.24
N LEU A 31 -3.46 2.11 -10.33
CA LEU A 31 -3.50 2.63 -8.96
C LEU A 31 -2.54 1.80 -8.10
N ILE A 32 -1.69 2.48 -7.34
CA ILE A 32 -0.63 1.88 -6.51
C ILE A 32 -0.57 2.57 -5.14
N ASN A 33 0.00 1.88 -4.15
CA ASN A 33 0.32 2.47 -2.85
C ASN A 33 1.59 3.33 -2.94
N ASP A 34 1.69 4.36 -2.09
CA ASP A 34 2.80 5.33 -2.15
C ASP A 34 4.19 4.68 -2.05
N SER A 35 4.31 3.60 -1.26
CA SER A 35 5.58 2.89 -1.08
C SER A 35 6.11 2.23 -2.36
N ALA A 36 5.25 1.91 -3.34
CA ALA A 36 5.67 1.33 -4.62
C ALA A 36 6.48 2.30 -5.50
N LYS A 37 6.56 3.59 -5.13
CA LYS A 37 7.48 4.56 -5.75
C LYS A 37 8.95 4.15 -5.65
N HIS A 38 9.30 3.34 -4.66
CA HIS A 38 10.68 2.88 -4.45
C HIS A 38 11.05 1.63 -5.26
N ILE A 39 10.14 1.11 -6.11
CA ILE A 39 10.39 -0.10 -6.90
C ILE A 39 11.17 0.21 -8.18
N ARG A 40 10.92 1.36 -8.81
CA ARG A 40 11.50 1.76 -10.10
C ARG A 40 11.34 3.26 -10.35
N ASP A 41 12.16 3.81 -11.23
CA ASP A 41 12.23 5.26 -11.48
C ASP A 41 11.82 5.69 -12.90
N ASP A 42 11.52 4.74 -13.79
CA ASP A 42 11.18 4.97 -15.21
C ASP A 42 9.66 5.07 -15.47
N VAL A 43 8.88 5.39 -14.44
CA VAL A 43 7.45 5.72 -14.56
C VAL A 43 7.14 7.02 -13.82
N VAL A 44 6.13 7.75 -14.29
CA VAL A 44 5.69 8.98 -13.63
C VAL A 44 4.60 8.68 -12.60
N TYR A 45 4.90 8.95 -11.34
CA TYR A 45 3.94 8.82 -10.25
C TYR A 45 3.14 10.11 -10.06
N LYS A 46 1.82 10.02 -10.14
CA LYS A 46 0.91 11.16 -9.92
C LYS A 46 0.11 10.97 -8.63
N PRO A 47 0.08 11.97 -7.73
CA PRO A 47 -0.76 11.91 -6.55
C PRO A 47 -2.25 11.88 -6.95
N LEU A 48 -3.03 11.08 -6.23
CA LEU A 48 -4.47 10.98 -6.44
C LEU A 48 -5.19 11.78 -5.35
N PHE A 49 -6.02 12.75 -5.77
CA PHE A 49 -6.76 13.65 -4.88
C PHE A 49 -8.24 13.27 -4.78
N GLY A 50 -8.91 13.72 -3.73
CA GLY A 50 -10.36 13.51 -3.56
C GLY A 50 -10.76 12.07 -3.24
N THR A 51 -9.82 11.24 -2.81
CA THR A 51 -10.08 9.84 -2.43
C THR A 51 -9.87 9.64 -0.93
N ASN A 52 -10.48 8.58 -0.39
CA ASN A 52 -10.17 8.17 0.97
C ASN A 52 -8.77 7.55 1.01
N GLN A 53 -7.78 8.34 1.43
CA GLN A 53 -6.39 7.91 1.55
C GLN A 53 -6.19 6.75 2.56
N HIS A 54 -7.20 6.43 3.38
CA HIS A 54 -7.19 5.32 4.32
C HIS A 54 -7.54 3.96 3.69
N ALA A 55 -7.75 3.87 2.37
CA ALA A 55 -8.05 2.59 1.71
C ALA A 55 -6.94 1.53 1.89
N TYR A 56 -5.75 1.94 2.31
CA TYR A 56 -4.62 1.06 2.58
C TYR A 56 -4.00 1.38 3.95
N GLN A 57 -4.57 0.79 5.01
CA GLN A 57 -4.03 0.90 6.38
C GLN A 57 -3.14 -0.31 6.67
N MET A 58 -1.91 -0.05 7.13
CA MET A 58 -1.04 -1.09 7.67
C MET A 58 -1.26 -1.18 9.18
N SER A 59 -1.35 -2.41 9.68
CA SER A 59 -1.51 -2.70 11.10
C SER A 59 -0.52 -3.77 11.55
N PHE A 60 -0.10 -3.68 12.81
CA PHE A 60 0.65 -4.75 13.46
C PHE A 60 -0.35 -5.68 14.15
N ALA A 61 -0.17 -7.00 14.01
CA ALA A 61 -1.05 -7.98 14.63
C ALA A 61 -0.22 -9.00 15.42
N TRP A 62 -0.65 -9.28 16.65
CA TRP A 62 -0.04 -10.26 17.52
C TRP A 62 -1.11 -11.02 18.30
N LYS A 63 -0.77 -12.20 18.82
CA LYS A 63 -1.67 -12.93 19.72
C LYS A 63 -1.81 -12.15 21.03
N LYS A 64 -3.05 -11.87 21.43
CA LYS A 64 -3.36 -11.12 22.66
C LYS A 64 -2.72 -11.69 23.93
N GLU A 65 -2.56 -13.01 23.98
CA GLU A 65 -2.00 -13.73 25.14
C GLU A 65 -0.47 -13.88 25.09
N ASN A 66 0.19 -13.43 24.02
CA ASN A 66 1.64 -13.56 23.88
C ASN A 66 2.37 -12.53 24.76
N ARG A 67 3.01 -13.03 25.83
CA ARG A 67 3.83 -12.24 26.78
C ARG A 67 5.33 -12.41 26.58
N ALA A 68 5.76 -12.86 25.39
CA ALA A 68 7.19 -12.99 25.13
C ALA A 68 7.84 -11.59 25.14
N PRO A 69 8.92 -11.36 25.93
CA PRO A 69 9.56 -10.04 26.04
C PRO A 69 9.99 -9.45 24.69
N ILE A 70 10.31 -10.30 23.71
CA ILE A 70 10.66 -9.87 22.36
C ILE A 70 9.49 -9.22 21.62
N VAL A 71 8.26 -9.69 21.82
CA VAL A 71 7.06 -9.13 21.20
C VAL A 71 6.75 -7.78 21.85
N GLU A 72 6.79 -7.70 23.17
CA GLU A 72 6.58 -6.44 23.90
C GLU A 72 7.62 -5.39 23.50
N GLY A 73 8.90 -5.76 23.43
CA GLY A 73 9.98 -4.88 22.97
C GLY A 73 9.79 -4.42 21.53
N PHE A 74 9.43 -5.32 20.62
CA PHE A 74 9.14 -4.97 19.23
C PHE A 74 7.97 -3.98 19.13
N LEU A 75 6.86 -4.25 19.82
CA LEU A 75 5.68 -3.37 19.81
C LEU A 75 5.99 -2.00 20.41
N HIS A 76 6.80 -1.94 21.48
CA HIS A 76 7.26 -0.68 22.05
C HIS A 76 8.02 0.18 21.03
N VAL A 77 8.96 -0.41 20.30
CA VAL A 77 9.71 0.29 19.25
C VAL A 77 8.78 0.71 18.09
N MET A 78 7.88 -0.17 17.65
CA MET A 78 6.95 0.15 16.57
C MET A 78 6.00 1.29 16.94
N GLN A 79 5.51 1.35 18.19
CA GLN A 79 4.67 2.46 18.67
C GLN A 79 5.41 3.79 18.68
N GLN A 80 6.73 3.80 18.94
CA GLN A 80 7.55 5.00 18.85
C GLN A 80 7.78 5.45 17.40
N LEU A 81 8.04 4.52 16.49
CA LEU A 81 8.28 4.82 15.07
C LEU A 81 7.00 5.15 14.30
N TYR A 82 5.87 4.57 14.67
CA TYR A 82 4.59 4.69 13.96
C TYR A 82 3.42 5.06 14.89
N PRO A 83 3.43 6.26 15.51
CA PRO A 83 2.46 6.65 16.53
C PRO A 83 1.00 6.78 16.04
N ARG A 84 0.78 6.76 14.72
CA ARG A 84 -0.55 6.86 14.09
C ARG A 84 -1.17 5.50 13.74
N ILE A 85 -0.41 4.41 13.82
CA ILE A 85 -0.96 3.05 13.67
C ILE A 85 -1.57 2.68 15.03
N LYS A 86 -2.80 3.12 15.26
CA LYS A 86 -3.63 2.66 16.38
C LYS A 86 -4.56 1.55 15.89
N ASP A 87 -4.79 0.60 16.78
CA ASP A 87 -5.67 -0.56 16.62
C ASP A 87 -7.04 -0.19 16.02
#